data_AF-A0AA40E436-F1
#
_entry.id   AF-A0AA40E436-F1
#
_cell.length_a   1.000
_cell.length_b   1.000
_cell.length_c   1.000
_cell.angle_alpha   90.00
_cell.angle_beta   90.00
_cell.angle_gamma   90.00
#
_symmetry.space_group_name_H-M   'P 1'
#
loop_
_entity.id
_entity.type
_entity.pdbx_description
1 polymer ?
#
loop_
_entity_poly.entity_id
_entity_poly.type
_entity_poly.pdbx_seq_one_letter_code
_entity_poly.pdbx_strand_id
1 'polypeptide(L)'
;PPPEEPYPWLWRCHRCLILYRVSCTRRCLECNHEFCRMSGSSLGVKTKKHRRSSAGPCRSEFDYTAWAAWGAFRRTTAIAAATATSDITAKAPSKASSYVPADSSSTAAYDGGSLDGGSDTTIAMAWEPVAGSEAARVERAKEKMYVRDEHNCWTHCDFPAECRHAVYRACIQ
;
A
#
# COMPACT_ATOMS: atom_id res chain seq x y z
N PRO A 1 -5.37 -17.65 1.00
CA PRO A 1 -6.32 -17.26 -0.09
C PRO A 1 -6.13 -15.76 -0.38
N PRO A 2 -6.40 -15.28 -1.60
CA PRO A 2 -6.35 -13.85 -1.88
C PRO A 2 -7.44 -13.11 -1.05
N PRO A 3 -7.16 -11.89 -0.55
CA PRO A 3 -8.18 -11.05 0.06
C PRO A 3 -9.22 -10.63 -0.99
N GLU A 4 -10.37 -10.13 -0.54
CA GLU A 4 -11.38 -9.58 -1.46
C GLU A 4 -10.78 -8.47 -2.34
N GLU A 5 -11.22 -8.40 -3.60
CA GLU A 5 -10.76 -7.33 -4.50
C GLU A 5 -11.14 -5.97 -3.92
N PRO A 6 -10.19 -5.03 -3.81
CA PRO A 6 -10.47 -3.75 -3.19
C PRO A 6 -11.48 -2.95 -4.02
N TYR A 7 -12.40 -2.26 -3.34
CA TYR A 7 -13.38 -1.43 -4.03
C TYR A 7 -12.67 -0.31 -4.83
N PRO A 8 -13.15 -0.02 -6.06
CA PRO A 8 -12.59 1.05 -6.88
C PRO A 8 -12.83 2.41 -6.21
N TRP A 9 -12.01 3.40 -6.55
CA TRP A 9 -12.23 4.77 -6.09
C TRP A 9 -13.57 5.30 -6.63
N LEU A 10 -14.51 5.60 -5.73
CA LEU A 10 -15.84 6.10 -6.07
C LEU A 10 -15.98 7.60 -5.79
N TRP A 11 -16.87 8.25 -6.52
CA TRP A 11 -17.38 9.56 -6.17
C TRP A 11 -18.89 9.65 -6.35
N ARG A 12 -19.52 10.44 -5.48
CA ARG A 12 -20.96 10.69 -5.45
C ARG A 12 -21.25 12.13 -5.86
N CYS A 13 -22.08 12.31 -6.88
CA CYS A 13 -22.56 13.63 -7.27
C CYS A 13 -23.41 14.24 -6.14
N HIS A 14 -23.15 15.47 -5.70
CA HIS A 14 -23.96 16.10 -4.64
C HIS A 14 -25.36 16.57 -5.12
N ARG A 15 -25.56 16.67 -6.44
CA ARG A 15 -26.84 17.10 -7.04
C ARG A 15 -27.79 15.93 -7.23
N CYS A 16 -27.33 14.87 -7.90
CA CYS A 16 -28.14 13.69 -8.24
C CYS A 16 -27.88 12.48 -7.35
N LEU A 17 -26.87 12.53 -6.48
CA LEU A 17 -26.51 11.44 -5.56
C LEU A 17 -26.06 10.13 -6.22
N ILE A 18 -25.91 10.09 -7.54
CA ILE A 18 -25.39 8.95 -8.32
C ILE A 18 -23.90 8.75 -8.03
N LEU A 19 -23.51 7.48 -7.93
CA LEU A 19 -22.14 7.01 -7.72
C LEU A 19 -21.48 6.65 -9.06
N TYR A 20 -20.23 7.06 -9.22
CA TYR A 20 -19.38 6.72 -10.36
C TYR A 20 -17.98 6.32 -9.89
N ARG A 21 -17.28 5.52 -10.70
CA ARG A 21 -15.84 5.31 -10.52
C ARG A 21 -15.08 6.55 -10.98
N VAL A 22 -14.16 7.04 -10.14
CA VAL A 22 -13.34 8.23 -10.44
C VAL A 22 -12.49 8.03 -11.70
N SER A 23 -12.06 6.79 -11.96
CA SER A 23 -11.32 6.42 -13.18
C SER A 23 -12.15 6.50 -14.46
N CYS A 24 -13.48 6.35 -14.37
CA CYS A 24 -14.35 6.32 -15.56
C CYS A 24 -14.76 7.73 -15.99
N THR A 25 -15.21 8.56 -15.05
CA THR A 25 -15.66 9.92 -15.36
C THR A 25 -15.55 10.82 -14.15
N ARG A 26 -15.22 12.09 -14.41
CA ARG A 26 -15.31 13.19 -13.43
C ARG A 26 -16.53 14.07 -13.67
N ARG A 27 -17.41 13.71 -14.60
CA ARG A 27 -18.64 14.42 -14.95
C ARG A 27 -19.83 13.49 -14.73
N CYS A 28 -20.82 13.95 -13.98
CA CYS A 28 -22.06 13.23 -13.77
C CYS A 28 -22.83 13.20 -15.09
N LEU A 29 -23.22 12.01 -15.53
CA LEU A 29 -23.92 11.81 -16.80
C LEU A 29 -25.38 12.25 -16.73
N GLU A 30 -25.94 12.39 -15.53
CA GLU A 30 -27.35 12.76 -15.32
C GLU A 30 -27.57 14.28 -15.29
N CYS A 31 -26.85 14.99 -14.42
CA CYS A 31 -26.97 16.46 -14.28
C CYS A 31 -25.80 17.24 -14.84
N ASN A 32 -24.91 16.56 -15.58
CA ASN A 32 -23.78 17.19 -16.24
C ASN A 32 -22.79 17.89 -15.28
N HIS A 33 -22.87 17.56 -13.98
CA HIS A 33 -22.09 18.19 -12.93
C HIS A 33 -20.66 17.65 -12.91
N GLU A 34 -19.67 18.55 -12.97
CA GLU A 34 -18.27 18.17 -12.79
C GLU A 34 -17.93 17.99 -11.31
N PHE A 35 -17.26 16.88 -10.98
CA PHE A 35 -16.79 16.54 -9.65
C PHE A 35 -16.13 17.76 -8.99
N CYS A 36 -16.63 18.14 -7.82
CA CYS A 36 -16.15 19.28 -7.04
C CYS A 36 -14.70 19.03 -6.59
N ARG A 37 -13.72 19.35 -7.45
CA ARG A 37 -12.34 19.58 -7.01
C ARG A 37 -12.38 20.76 -6.04
N MET A 38 -11.63 20.69 -4.94
CA MET A 38 -11.52 21.80 -3.99
C MET A 38 -11.32 23.11 -4.76
N SER A 39 -12.35 23.94 -4.84
CA SER A 39 -12.20 25.29 -5.35
C SER A 39 -11.48 26.05 -4.25
N GLY A 40 -10.17 26.22 -4.40
CA GLY A 40 -9.48 27.31 -3.72
C GLY A 40 -10.32 28.56 -3.96
N SER A 41 -10.73 29.18 -2.86
CA SER A 41 -11.63 30.32 -2.80
C SER A 41 -11.51 31.20 -4.04
N SER A 42 -12.47 31.09 -4.96
CA SER A 42 -12.61 32.08 -6.00
C SER A 42 -13.03 33.37 -5.31
N LEU A 43 -12.06 34.23 -5.04
CA LEU A 43 -12.27 35.66 -4.80
C LEU A 43 -13.02 36.21 -6.01
N GLY A 44 -14.35 36.18 -5.97
CA GLY A 44 -15.14 36.42 -7.17
C GLY A 44 -16.64 36.50 -6.90
N VAL A 45 -17.07 37.72 -6.61
CA VAL A 45 -18.42 38.26 -6.87
C VAL A 45 -19.58 37.61 -6.10
N LYS A 46 -20.05 38.35 -5.08
CA LYS A 46 -21.34 38.13 -4.42
C LYS A 46 -22.48 38.43 -5.40
N THR A 47 -22.86 37.48 -6.25
CA THR A 47 -24.16 37.53 -6.94
C THR A 47 -25.21 36.71 -6.19
N LYS A 48 -26.38 37.34 -6.08
CA LYS A 48 -27.54 37.02 -5.25
C LYS A 48 -27.96 35.53 -5.26
N LYS A 49 -28.09 34.99 -4.05
CA LYS A 49 -29.11 34.04 -3.55
C LYS A 49 -29.86 33.23 -4.63
N HIS A 50 -29.30 32.07 -5.00
CA HIS A 50 -30.12 30.92 -5.37
C HIS A 50 -30.25 29.99 -4.16
N ARG A 51 -31.49 29.73 -3.75
CA ARG A 51 -31.83 28.88 -2.61
C ARG A 51 -31.47 27.42 -2.92
N ARG A 52 -30.87 26.77 -1.92
CA ARG A 52 -30.64 25.31 -1.75
C ARG A 52 -29.46 24.71 -2.52
N SER A 53 -28.31 24.63 -1.86
CA SER A 53 -27.40 23.47 -1.99
C SER A 53 -27.05 22.99 -0.59
N SER A 54 -27.99 22.29 0.04
CA SER A 54 -27.82 21.72 1.39
C SER A 54 -26.92 20.47 1.40
N ALA A 55 -26.61 19.92 0.24
CA ALA A 55 -25.58 18.90 0.09
C ALA A 55 -24.28 19.64 -0.23
N GLY A 56 -23.25 19.47 0.59
CA GLY A 56 -21.93 20.06 0.38
C GLY A 56 -21.26 19.59 -0.93
N PRO A 57 -19.93 19.63 -1.03
CA PRO A 57 -19.25 19.19 -2.25
C PRO A 57 -19.52 17.70 -2.56
N CYS A 58 -19.22 17.29 -3.80
CA CYS A 58 -19.24 15.87 -4.16
C CYS A 58 -18.41 15.04 -3.17
N ARG A 59 -18.90 13.86 -2.78
CA ARG A 59 -18.18 12.95 -1.89
C ARG A 59 -17.27 12.04 -2.71
N SER A 60 -16.09 11.74 -2.21
CA SER A 60 -15.20 10.72 -2.78
C SER A 60 -14.88 9.69 -1.71
N GLU A 61 -15.03 8.41 -2.04
CA GLU A 61 -14.85 7.28 -1.14
C GLU A 61 -13.75 6.37 -1.71
N PHE A 62 -12.77 6.04 -0.89
CA PHE A 62 -11.64 5.19 -1.25
C PHE A 62 -11.43 4.15 -0.14
N ASP A 63 -11.34 2.88 -0.53
CA ASP A 63 -11.21 1.76 0.40
C ASP A 63 -9.76 1.52 0.80
N TYR A 64 -9.25 2.35 1.72
CA TYR A 64 -7.87 2.21 2.18
C TYR A 64 -7.57 0.84 2.80
N THR A 65 -8.56 0.23 3.46
CA THR A 65 -8.42 -1.06 4.14
C THR A 65 -8.21 -2.21 3.17
N ALA A 66 -9.07 -2.36 2.16
CA ALA A 66 -8.93 -3.43 1.20
C ALA A 66 -7.70 -3.22 0.31
N TRP A 67 -7.37 -1.97 -0.04
CA TRP A 67 -6.14 -1.67 -0.79
C TRP A 67 -4.88 -2.04 0.00
N ALA A 68 -4.84 -1.78 1.31
CA ALA A 68 -3.74 -2.19 2.18
C ALA A 68 -3.62 -3.71 2.33
N ALA A 69 -4.74 -4.41 2.55
CA ALA A 69 -4.77 -5.86 2.61
C ALA A 69 -4.31 -6.50 1.28
N TRP A 70 -4.78 -5.96 0.15
CA TRP A 70 -4.35 -6.39 -1.18
C TRP A 70 -2.85 -6.15 -1.41
N GLY A 71 -2.34 -4.98 -1.04
CA GLY A 71 -0.90 -4.67 -1.09
C GLY A 71 -0.06 -5.64 -0.26
N ALA A 72 -0.51 -5.97 0.96
CA ALA A 72 0.15 -6.95 1.81
C ALA A 72 0.16 -8.35 1.19
N PHE A 73 -0.98 -8.81 0.64
CA PHE A 73 -1.06 -10.08 -0.06
C PHE A 73 -0.08 -10.15 -1.26
N ARG A 74 0.03 -9.07 -2.06
CA ARG A 74 1.00 -9.01 -3.17
C ARG A 74 2.43 -9.17 -2.66
N ARG A 75 2.80 -8.49 -1.56
CA ARG A 75 4.13 -8.59 -0.95
C ARG A 75 4.42 -9.99 -0.43
N THR A 76 3.49 -10.58 0.32
CA THR A 76 3.68 -11.93 0.86
C THR A 76 3.82 -12.97 -0.25
N THR A 77 3.02 -12.85 -1.31
CA THR A 77 3.11 -13.75 -2.47
C THR A 77 4.46 -13.61 -3.18
N ALA A 78 4.98 -12.39 -3.33
CA ALA A 78 6.28 -12.15 -3.92
C ALA A 78 7.43 -12.73 -3.07
N ILE A 79 7.35 -12.60 -1.74
CA ILE A 79 8.32 -13.19 -0.81
C ILE A 79 8.28 -14.72 -0.89
N ALA A 80 7.09 -15.32 -0.83
CA ALA A 80 6.91 -16.76 -0.93
C ALA A 80 7.45 -17.33 -2.25
N ALA A 81 7.24 -16.62 -3.36
CA ALA A 81 7.80 -16.98 -4.66
C ALA A 81 9.34 -16.89 -4.68
N ALA A 82 9.91 -15.85 -4.06
CA ALA A 82 11.35 -15.69 -3.94
C ALA A 82 12.00 -16.81 -3.10
N THR A 83 11.41 -17.17 -1.96
CA THR A 83 11.90 -18.26 -1.10
C THR A 83 11.80 -19.63 -1.77
N ALA A 84 10.73 -19.89 -2.51
CA ALA A 84 10.60 -21.12 -3.29
C ALA A 84 11.67 -21.23 -4.39
N THR A 85 12.11 -20.10 -4.96
CA THR A 85 13.14 -20.07 -6.00
C THR A 85 14.54 -20.32 -5.43
N SER A 86 14.84 -19.86 -4.21
CA SER A 86 16.11 -20.14 -3.54
C SER A 86 16.27 -21.62 -3.15
N ASP A 87 15.18 -22.30 -2.78
CA ASP A 87 15.22 -23.71 -2.37
C ASP A 87 15.46 -24.67 -3.56
N ILE A 88 15.06 -24.28 -4.78
CA ILE A 88 15.31 -25.08 -5.99
C ILE A 88 16.81 -25.03 -6.38
N THR A 89 17.50 -23.93 -6.09
CA THR A 89 18.94 -23.79 -6.41
C THR A 89 19.84 -24.52 -5.39
N ALA A 90 19.32 -24.86 -4.21
CA ALA A 90 20.04 -25.63 -3.18
C ALA A 90 20.01 -27.16 -3.41
N LYS A 91 19.35 -27.65 -4.46
CA LYS A 91 19.23 -29.09 -4.76
C LYS A 91 19.74 -29.47 -6.15
N ALA A 92 20.94 -28.99 -6.50
CA ALA A 92 21.72 -29.58 -7.59
C ALA A 92 22.60 -30.73 -7.02
N PRO A 93 22.54 -31.96 -7.58
CA PRO A 93 23.38 -33.07 -7.14
C PRO A 93 24.85 -32.85 -7.50
N SER A 94 25.72 -33.29 -6.59
CA SER A 94 27.16 -33.17 -6.59
C SER A 94 27.87 -33.88 -7.75
N LYS A 95 28.79 -33.17 -8.41
CA LYS A 95 30.05 -33.75 -8.90
C LYS A 95 31.22 -32.86 -8.47
N ALA A 96 32.22 -33.52 -7.90
CA ALA A 96 33.34 -32.96 -7.17
C ALA A 96 34.26 -32.06 -8.01
N SER A 97 34.86 -31.06 -7.36
CA SER A 97 36.26 -30.69 -7.59
C SER A 97 36.81 -29.95 -6.38
N SER A 98 37.89 -30.49 -5.85
CA SER A 98 38.64 -30.09 -4.66
C SER A 98 39.41 -28.78 -4.86
N TYR A 99 39.30 -27.84 -3.91
CA TYR A 99 40.44 -27.06 -3.40
C TYR A 99 40.06 -26.32 -2.09
N VAL A 100 40.90 -26.42 -1.06
CA VAL A 100 40.88 -25.61 0.19
C VAL A 100 42.24 -24.90 0.28
N PRO A 101 42.31 -23.65 0.76
CA PRO A 101 42.65 -23.40 2.19
C PRO A 101 41.88 -22.19 2.81
N ALA A 102 41.44 -22.27 4.08
CA ALA A 102 42.04 -21.68 5.30
C ALA A 102 42.51 -20.21 5.11
N ASP A 103 42.05 -19.19 5.86
CA ASP A 103 42.20 -19.00 7.31
C ASP A 103 41.34 -17.79 7.82
N SER A 104 41.03 -17.82 9.13
CA SER A 104 40.87 -16.70 10.09
C SER A 104 39.50 -16.07 10.39
N SER A 105 38.86 -16.68 11.39
CA SER A 105 38.23 -16.12 12.62
C SER A 105 37.55 -14.74 12.60
N SER A 106 36.27 -14.67 13.01
CA SER A 106 35.90 -14.35 14.41
C SER A 106 34.39 -14.41 14.69
N THR A 107 34.02 -15.26 15.65
CA THR A 107 32.99 -15.13 16.70
C THR A 107 31.75 -14.25 16.52
N ALA A 108 30.56 -14.88 16.51
CA ALA A 108 29.46 -14.50 17.40
C ALA A 108 28.50 -15.70 17.57
N ALA A 109 28.40 -16.19 18.80
CA ALA A 109 27.47 -17.23 19.19
C ALA A 109 26.03 -16.74 18.99
N TYR A 110 25.26 -17.43 18.14
CA TYR A 110 23.81 -17.35 18.19
C TYR A 110 23.29 -18.61 18.89
N ASP A 111 22.56 -18.36 19.97
CA ASP A 111 21.94 -19.34 20.83
C ASP A 111 20.78 -20.03 20.10
N GLY A 112 20.83 -21.36 20.06
CA GLY A 112 19.87 -22.21 19.41
C GLY A 112 18.65 -22.45 20.29
N GLY A 113 17.68 -21.54 20.20
CA GLY A 113 16.35 -21.74 20.78
C GLY A 113 15.50 -22.69 19.93
N SER A 114 15.59 -23.98 20.26
CA SER A 114 14.63 -25.01 19.83
C SER A 114 13.26 -24.73 20.43
N LEU A 115 12.23 -24.59 19.59
CA LEU A 115 10.84 -24.79 19.97
C LEU A 115 10.16 -25.67 18.93
N ASP A 116 10.17 -26.96 19.25
CA ASP A 116 9.21 -27.95 18.79
C ASP A 116 7.82 -27.55 19.31
N GLY A 117 6.81 -27.60 18.44
CA GLY A 117 5.46 -27.16 18.79
C GLY A 117 4.56 -27.05 17.59
N GLY A 118 4.28 -28.18 16.94
CA GLY A 118 3.24 -28.28 15.93
C GLY A 118 1.91 -27.77 16.47
N SER A 119 1.46 -26.61 15.96
CA SER A 119 0.06 -26.27 15.94
C SER A 119 -0.31 -26.03 14.49
N ASP A 120 -1.23 -26.86 13.99
CA ASP A 120 -1.97 -26.67 12.76
C ASP A 120 -2.89 -25.45 12.95
N THR A 121 -2.27 -24.29 13.10
CA THR A 121 -2.95 -23.01 13.06
C THR A 121 -2.85 -22.61 11.61
N THR A 122 -3.93 -22.83 10.84
CA THR A 122 -4.16 -22.05 9.64
C THR A 122 -4.20 -20.59 10.08
N ILE A 123 -3.04 -19.93 10.12
CA ILE A 123 -2.92 -18.51 10.41
C ILE A 123 -3.68 -17.85 9.28
N ALA A 124 -4.91 -17.44 9.57
CA ALA A 124 -5.63 -16.53 8.71
C ALA A 124 -4.69 -15.34 8.56
N MET A 125 -4.21 -15.10 7.34
CA MET A 125 -3.42 -13.93 6.97
C MET A 125 -4.29 -12.67 7.01
N ALA A 126 -4.99 -12.46 8.12
CA ALA A 126 -5.69 -11.24 8.40
C ALA A 126 -4.61 -10.16 8.50
N TRP A 127 -4.64 -9.23 7.56
CA TRP A 127 -3.80 -8.05 7.62
C TRP A 127 -4.10 -7.32 8.93
N GLU A 128 -3.12 -7.27 9.83
CA GLU A 128 -3.19 -6.45 11.03
C GLU A 128 -2.29 -5.21 10.86
N PRO A 129 -2.76 -4.02 11.27
CA PRO A 129 -1.92 -2.83 11.33
C PRO A 129 -0.70 -3.07 12.23
N VAL A 130 0.48 -2.67 11.77
CA VAL A 130 1.71 -2.70 12.58
C VAL A 130 1.50 -1.85 13.83
N ALA A 131 1.82 -2.39 15.01
CA ALA A 131 1.58 -1.71 16.28
C ALA A 131 2.60 -0.59 16.54
N GLY A 132 2.11 0.57 17.02
CA GLY A 132 2.86 1.59 17.75
C GLY A 132 4.23 1.99 17.18
N SER A 133 5.29 1.76 17.96
CA SER A 133 6.67 2.18 17.65
C SER A 133 7.24 1.52 16.39
N GLU A 134 6.80 0.30 16.08
CA GLU A 134 7.22 -0.40 14.86
C GLU A 134 6.62 0.27 13.62
N ALA A 135 5.37 0.77 13.71
CA ALA A 135 4.76 1.53 12.61
C ALA A 135 5.55 2.81 12.31
N ALA A 136 6.01 3.53 13.34
CA ALA A 136 6.83 4.72 13.16
C ALA A 136 8.19 4.41 12.53
N ARG A 137 8.82 3.28 12.91
CA ARG A 137 10.08 2.83 12.31
C ARG A 137 9.90 2.46 10.84
N VAL A 138 8.84 1.72 10.52
CA VAL A 138 8.49 1.33 9.15
C VAL A 138 8.17 2.56 8.30
N GLU A 139 7.38 3.51 8.80
CA GLU A 139 7.07 4.77 8.11
C GLU A 139 8.34 5.59 7.83
N ARG A 140 9.24 5.77 8.81
CA ARG A 140 10.51 6.49 8.59
C ARG A 140 11.41 5.78 7.58
N ALA A 141 11.46 4.45 7.61
CA ALA A 141 12.21 3.67 6.62
C ALA A 141 11.62 3.83 5.21
N LYS A 142 10.28 3.78 5.10
CA LYS A 142 9.55 4.06 3.86
C LYS A 142 9.84 5.45 3.35
N GLU A 143 9.72 6.48 4.19
CA GLU A 143 9.99 7.88 3.84
C GLU A 143 11.39 8.06 3.25
N LYS A 144 12.43 7.52 3.93
CA LYS A 144 13.81 7.56 3.44
C LYS A 144 13.94 6.91 2.06
N MET A 145 13.27 5.79 1.84
CA MET A 145 13.29 5.09 0.55
C MET A 145 12.58 5.88 -0.55
N TYR A 146 11.42 6.49 -0.25
CA TYR A 146 10.66 7.31 -1.19
C TYR A 146 11.42 8.59 -1.58
N VAL A 147 12.09 9.27 -0.64
CA VAL A 147 12.90 10.47 -0.90
C VAL A 147 14.11 10.16 -1.77
N ARG A 148 14.71 8.98 -1.60
CA ARG A 148 15.89 8.56 -2.38
C ARG A 148 15.54 7.95 -3.74
N ASP A 149 14.26 7.87 -4.08
CA ASP A 149 13.74 7.21 -5.27
C ASP A 149 14.17 5.73 -5.40
N GLU A 150 14.42 5.08 -4.26
CA GLU A 150 14.81 3.66 -4.18
C GLU A 150 13.58 2.73 -4.13
N HIS A 151 12.38 3.28 -4.37
CA HIS A 151 11.11 2.59 -4.19
C HIS A 151 10.53 2.05 -5.50
N ASN A 152 9.94 0.85 -5.42
CA ASN A 152 9.06 0.30 -6.45
C ASN A 152 7.58 0.42 -6.02
N CYS A 153 6.77 1.16 -6.79
CA CYS A 153 5.35 1.38 -6.49
C CYS A 153 4.51 0.10 -6.40
N TRP A 154 4.91 -0.97 -7.08
CA TRP A 154 4.18 -2.24 -7.05
C TRP A 154 4.33 -2.97 -5.71
N THR A 155 5.52 -2.91 -5.13
CA THR A 155 5.87 -3.65 -3.91
C THR A 155 5.70 -2.80 -2.66
N HIS A 156 6.00 -1.50 -2.72
CA HIS A 156 6.06 -0.65 -1.54
C HIS A 156 4.82 0.21 -1.30
N CYS A 157 4.03 0.49 -2.34
CA CYS A 157 2.79 1.25 -2.21
C CYS A 157 1.58 0.32 -2.05
N ASP A 158 0.76 0.63 -1.05
CA ASP A 158 -0.54 0.03 -0.82
C ASP A 158 -1.61 0.72 -1.69
N PHE A 159 -1.46 2.01 -1.99
CA PHE A 159 -2.38 2.76 -2.84
C PHE A 159 -1.66 3.68 -3.85
N PRO A 160 -2.29 4.01 -4.99
CA PRO A 160 -1.61 4.68 -6.13
C PRO A 160 -0.99 6.06 -5.85
N ALA A 161 -1.44 6.77 -4.81
CA ALA A 161 -0.96 8.11 -4.46
C ALA A 161 0.07 8.11 -3.31
N GLU A 162 0.42 6.95 -2.76
CA GLU A 162 1.22 6.86 -1.55
C GLU A 162 2.62 7.45 -1.71
N CYS A 163 3.34 7.09 -2.79
CA CYS A 163 4.69 7.57 -3.04
C CYS A 163 4.76 9.10 -3.12
N ARG A 164 3.85 9.71 -3.89
CA ARG A 164 3.75 11.17 -4.02
C ARG A 164 3.46 11.83 -2.67
N HIS A 165 2.58 11.24 -1.85
CA HIS A 165 2.28 11.78 -0.53
C HIS A 165 3.43 11.60 0.46
N ALA A 166 4.18 10.50 0.39
CA ALA A 166 5.36 10.28 1.21
C ALA A 166 6.45 11.32 0.90
N VAL A 167 6.78 11.53 -0.39
CA VAL A 167 7.74 12.55 -0.81
C VAL A 167 7.27 13.96 -0.40
N TYR A 168 5.99 14.28 -0.64
CA TYR A 168 5.43 15.57 -0.24
C TYR A 168 5.51 15.81 1.27
N ARG A 169 5.24 14.79 2.09
CA ARG A 169 5.37 14.87 3.56
C ARG A 169 6.81 15.12 3.98
N ALA A 170 7.77 14.44 3.36
CA ALA A 170 9.20 14.62 3.64
C ALA A 170 9.74 16.00 3.24
N CYS A 171 9.21 16.60 2.18
CA CYS A 171 9.66 17.92 1.70
C CYS A 171 9.12 19.12 2.50
N ILE A 172 8.12 18.91 3.37
CA ILE A 172 7.43 20.00 4.11
C ILE A 172 7.80 20.03 5.59
N GLN A 173 8.48 18.99 6.09
CA GLN A 173 9.09 18.98 7.42
C GLN A 173 10.38 19.79 7.46
#